data_AF-A0A955NEB4-F1
#
_entry.id   AF-A0A955NEB4-F1
#
_cell.length_a   1.000
_cell.length_b   1.000
_cell.length_c   1.000
_cell.angle_alpha   90.00
_cell.angle_beta   90.00
_cell.angle_gamma   90.00
#
_symmetry.space_group_name_H-M   'P 1'
#
loop_
_entity.id
_entity.type
_entity.pdbx_description
1 polymer ?
#
loop_
_entity_poly.entity_id
_entity_poly.type
_entity_poly.pdbx_seq_one_letter_code
_entity_poly.pdbx_strand_id
1 'polypeptide(L)'
;MLELKGWKVWFPLTVMMAALVAMTATPSIAADDQGEAKLELAGKSIVVTYGRPSTEGKGYKSMKDGVPEGFMWRLGKNNATTLESDADLKFGDVTVEAGKYSLVGKKTKDGWDLLVHPNANRWGSPVPEEGYIATIPLKVSKPDEEAKLMTIELKEKDGKGMFALIWGDQELSTMFEVAE
;
A
#
# COMPACT_ATOMS: atom_id res chain seq x y z
N MET A 1 12.21 -78.18 33.68
CA MET A 1 10.99 -78.99 33.51
C MET A 1 9.82 -78.03 33.35
N LEU A 2 9.30 -77.91 32.12
CA LEU A 2 7.91 -77.64 31.74
C LEU A 2 7.91 -77.15 30.29
N GLU A 3 7.80 -78.10 29.37
CA GLU A 3 7.27 -77.86 28.04
C GLU A 3 5.79 -77.48 28.16
N LEU A 4 5.37 -76.45 27.44
CA LEU A 4 3.98 -76.31 27.01
C LEU A 4 3.92 -75.93 25.53
N LYS A 5 3.34 -76.88 24.80
CA LYS A 5 2.96 -76.89 23.39
C LYS A 5 2.05 -75.71 23.02
N GLY A 6 2.23 -75.26 21.78
CA GLY A 6 1.11 -75.06 20.87
C GLY A 6 0.74 -73.61 20.58
N TRP A 7 0.94 -73.18 19.33
CA TRP A 7 -0.15 -72.94 18.37
C TRP A 7 0.35 -71.97 17.28
N LYS A 8 0.44 -72.45 16.03
CA LYS A 8 0.58 -71.61 14.83
C LYS A 8 -0.80 -71.05 14.48
N VAL A 9 -1.00 -69.74 14.65
CA VAL A 9 -2.07 -69.02 13.95
C VAL A 9 -1.43 -68.27 12.78
N TRP A 10 -1.82 -68.63 11.56
CA TRP A 10 -1.55 -67.87 10.35
C TRP A 10 -2.90 -67.37 9.86
N PHE A 11 -3.12 -66.06 9.83
CA PHE A 11 -4.03 -65.45 8.87
C PHE A 11 -3.47 -64.11 8.36
N PRO A 12 -3.42 -63.91 7.03
CA PRO A 12 -2.83 -62.74 6.38
C PRO A 12 -3.88 -61.63 6.27
N LEU A 13 -3.48 -60.36 6.37
CA LEU A 13 -4.20 -59.31 5.65
C LEU A 13 -3.34 -58.05 5.49
N THR A 14 -2.76 -57.94 4.31
CA THR A 14 -2.31 -56.68 3.72
C THR A 14 -3.54 -55.86 3.38
N VAL A 15 -3.80 -54.77 4.10
CA VAL A 15 -4.51 -53.59 3.57
C VAL A 15 -3.80 -52.37 4.13
N MET A 16 -2.72 -51.96 3.46
CA MET A 16 -2.09 -50.68 3.71
C MET A 16 -2.94 -49.62 3.00
N MET A 17 -3.82 -48.98 3.75
CA MET A 17 -4.67 -47.89 3.25
C MET A 17 -3.77 -46.66 3.07
N ALA A 18 -3.30 -46.43 1.84
CA ALA A 18 -2.62 -45.19 1.48
C ALA A 18 -3.68 -44.07 1.38
N ALA A 19 -3.82 -43.29 2.45
CA ALA A 19 -4.58 -42.05 2.43
C ALA A 19 -3.81 -41.03 1.59
N LEU A 20 -4.14 -40.95 0.30
CA LEU A 20 -3.68 -39.88 -0.58
C LEU A 20 -4.50 -38.62 -0.26
N VAL A 21 -4.01 -37.81 0.69
CA VAL A 21 -4.50 -36.44 0.85
C VAL A 21 -3.88 -35.63 -0.29
N ALA A 22 -4.61 -35.51 -1.39
CA ALA A 22 -4.31 -34.50 -2.39
C ALA A 22 -4.53 -33.13 -1.73
N MET A 23 -3.44 -32.49 -1.30
CA MET A 23 -3.45 -31.06 -0.98
C MET A 23 -3.70 -30.32 -2.29
N THR A 24 -4.96 -30.09 -2.62
CA THR A 24 -5.30 -29.06 -3.59
C THR A 24 -4.90 -27.74 -2.94
N ALA A 25 -3.76 -27.20 -3.35
CA ALA A 25 -3.44 -25.80 -3.10
C ALA A 25 -4.56 -25.00 -3.74
N THR A 26 -5.57 -24.61 -2.95
CA THR A 26 -6.48 -23.56 -3.37
C THR A 26 -5.61 -22.32 -3.56
N PRO A 27 -5.53 -21.73 -4.75
CA PRO A 27 -4.99 -20.40 -4.85
C PRO A 27 -5.87 -19.54 -3.94
N SER A 28 -5.29 -19.03 -2.86
CA SER A 28 -5.94 -18.05 -2.01
C SER A 28 -6.27 -16.86 -2.90
N ILE A 29 -7.55 -16.62 -3.18
CA ILE A 29 -8.02 -15.32 -3.66
C ILE A 29 -8.04 -14.39 -2.44
N ALA A 30 -6.88 -14.21 -1.81
CA ALA A 30 -6.55 -12.91 -1.25
C ALA A 30 -6.00 -12.14 -2.44
N ALA A 31 -6.89 -11.50 -3.21
CA ALA A 31 -6.47 -10.45 -4.12
C ALA A 31 -5.54 -9.53 -3.33
N ASP A 32 -4.31 -9.36 -3.80
CA ASP A 32 -3.31 -8.60 -3.06
C ASP A 32 -3.87 -7.22 -2.72
N ASP A 33 -4.03 -6.97 -1.41
CA ASP A 33 -4.55 -5.74 -0.85
C ASP A 33 -3.56 -4.57 -1.02
N GLN A 34 -2.37 -4.87 -1.55
CA GLN A 34 -1.28 -3.97 -1.85
C GLN A 34 -1.28 -3.57 -3.33
N GLY A 35 -1.05 -2.29 -3.59
CA GLY A 35 -0.77 -1.71 -4.89
C GLY A 35 0.66 -1.18 -4.95
N GLU A 36 1.17 -1.07 -6.17
CA GLU A 36 2.48 -0.52 -6.48
C GLU A 36 2.36 0.37 -7.72
N ALA A 37 2.93 1.57 -7.66
CA ALA A 37 3.11 2.47 -8.79
C ALA A 37 4.60 2.67 -9.02
N LYS A 38 5.02 2.63 -10.28
CA LYS A 38 6.43 2.77 -10.68
C LYS A 38 6.53 3.76 -11.82
N LEU A 39 7.54 4.63 -11.75
CA LEU A 39 7.92 5.54 -12.82
C LEU A 39 9.44 5.58 -12.90
N GLU A 40 9.97 5.45 -14.11
CA GLU A 40 11.35 5.83 -14.40
C GLU A 40 11.33 7.23 -15.01
N LEU A 41 11.97 8.21 -14.36
CA LEU A 41 12.02 9.60 -14.81
C LEU A 41 13.48 10.04 -14.85
N ALA A 42 13.93 10.58 -15.99
CA ALA A 42 15.34 10.95 -16.19
C ALA A 42 16.34 9.82 -15.85
N GLY A 43 15.96 8.55 -16.07
CA GLY A 43 16.77 7.37 -15.74
C GLY A 43 16.85 7.05 -14.24
N LYS A 44 15.96 7.59 -13.42
CA LYS A 44 15.87 7.35 -11.97
C LYS A 44 14.56 6.64 -11.64
N SER A 45 14.62 5.67 -10.72
CA SER A 45 13.44 4.93 -10.28
C SER A 45 12.68 5.69 -9.19
N ILE A 46 11.37 5.75 -9.32
CA ILE A 46 10.43 6.23 -8.31
C ILE A 46 9.35 5.17 -8.13
N VAL A 47 9.15 4.72 -6.89
CA VAL A 47 8.21 3.66 -6.55
C VAL A 47 7.33 4.12 -5.39
N VAL A 48 6.01 3.91 -5.51
CA VAL A 48 5.08 4.07 -4.40
C VAL A 48 4.38 2.75 -4.14
N THR A 49 4.49 2.23 -2.92
CA THR A 49 3.75 1.04 -2.46
C THR A 49 2.68 1.46 -1.45
N TYR A 50 1.48 0.89 -1.55
CA TYR A 50 0.34 1.36 -0.78
C TYR A 50 -0.70 0.26 -0.61
N GLY A 51 -1.49 0.30 0.47
CA GLY A 51 -2.67 -0.56 0.57
C GLY A 51 -3.89 0.08 -0.09
N ARG A 52 -4.80 -0.72 -0.64
CA ARG A 52 -5.92 -0.27 -1.48
C ARG A 52 -7.30 -0.32 -0.77
N PRO A 53 -7.66 0.63 0.11
CA PRO A 53 -8.97 0.63 0.76
C PRO A 53 -10.11 0.79 -0.26
N SER A 54 -11.24 0.13 0.02
CA SER A 54 -12.45 0.22 -0.79
C SER A 54 -13.30 1.44 -0.42
N THR A 55 -13.95 2.04 -1.42
CA THR A 55 -14.98 3.08 -1.25
C THR A 55 -16.21 2.58 -0.49
N GLU A 56 -16.42 1.28 -0.41
CA GLU A 56 -17.50 0.67 0.40
C GLU A 56 -17.13 0.62 1.90
N GLY A 57 -15.88 0.90 2.24
CA GLY A 57 -15.38 0.87 3.61
C GLY A 57 -15.75 2.12 4.43
N LYS A 58 -15.81 1.96 5.76
CA LYS A 58 -16.12 3.05 6.70
C LYS A 58 -15.18 4.26 6.55
N GLY A 59 -13.91 4.04 6.21
CA GLY A 59 -12.93 5.11 6.01
C GLY A 59 -13.31 6.07 4.88
N TYR A 60 -13.80 5.55 3.74
CA TYR A 60 -14.25 6.38 2.64
C TYR A 60 -15.48 7.20 3.02
N LYS A 61 -16.42 6.56 3.72
CA LYS A 61 -17.62 7.25 4.22
C LYS A 61 -17.24 8.43 5.13
N SER A 62 -16.31 8.23 6.07
CA SER A 62 -15.82 9.32 6.93
C SER A 62 -15.15 10.45 6.15
N MET A 63 -14.40 10.13 5.08
CA MET A 63 -13.81 11.14 4.21
C MET A 63 -14.87 11.93 3.43
N LYS A 64 -15.95 11.27 3.00
CA LYS A 64 -17.10 11.87 2.30
C LYS A 64 -17.99 12.73 3.20
N ASP A 65 -18.21 12.29 4.44
CA ASP A 65 -19.00 13.02 5.43
C ASP A 65 -18.28 14.32 5.90
N GLY A 66 -17.00 14.47 5.52
CA GLY A 66 -16.17 15.61 5.83
C GLY A 66 -15.29 15.33 7.04
N VAL A 67 -14.00 15.58 6.87
CA VAL A 67 -13.00 15.56 7.96
C VAL A 67 -12.59 17.00 8.28
N PRO A 68 -12.34 17.32 9.57
CA PRO A 68 -11.95 18.67 9.96
C PRO A 68 -10.58 19.07 9.39
N GLU A 69 -10.34 20.37 9.25
CA GLU A 69 -9.00 20.90 8.98
C GLU A 69 -8.00 20.38 10.03
N GLY A 70 -6.80 20.02 9.58
CA GLY A 70 -5.77 19.42 10.43
C GLY A 70 -5.95 17.91 10.67
N PHE A 71 -7.04 17.30 10.19
CA PHE A 71 -7.19 15.84 10.22
C PHE A 71 -6.04 15.17 9.47
N MET A 72 -5.45 14.14 10.08
CA MET A 72 -4.36 13.40 9.47
C MET A 72 -4.77 11.97 9.13
N TRP A 73 -4.52 11.62 7.88
CA TRP A 73 -4.92 10.38 7.24
C TRP A 73 -3.70 9.52 6.98
N ARG A 74 -3.66 8.35 7.62
CA ARG A 74 -2.76 7.26 7.22
C ARG A 74 -3.22 6.76 5.85
N LEU A 75 -2.54 7.18 4.79
CA LEU A 75 -2.86 6.82 3.41
C LEU A 75 -2.90 5.30 3.23
N GLY A 76 -3.96 4.79 2.60
CA GLY A 76 -4.13 3.37 2.31
C GLY A 76 -4.66 2.50 3.47
N LYS A 77 -4.57 1.18 3.32
CA LYS A 77 -4.95 0.17 4.33
C LYS A 77 -3.79 -0.75 4.67
N ASN A 78 -3.87 -1.43 5.81
CA ASN A 78 -2.81 -2.34 6.29
C ASN A 78 -1.48 -1.59 6.43
N ASN A 79 -0.53 -1.76 5.50
CA ASN A 79 0.79 -1.15 5.54
C ASN A 79 0.78 0.37 5.31
N ALA A 80 1.86 1.03 5.73
CA ALA A 80 2.10 2.44 5.41
C ALA A 80 2.24 2.59 3.89
N THR A 81 1.69 3.68 3.35
CA THR A 81 2.03 4.08 1.98
C THR A 81 3.46 4.59 1.99
N THR A 82 4.33 4.02 1.16
CA THR A 82 5.75 4.40 1.11
C THR A 82 6.14 4.90 -0.26
N LEU A 83 6.96 5.95 -0.29
CA LEU A 83 7.65 6.49 -1.45
C LEU A 83 9.11 6.09 -1.36
N GLU A 84 9.63 5.49 -2.42
CA GLU A 84 11.04 5.13 -2.57
C GLU A 84 11.57 5.75 -3.86
N SER A 85 12.69 6.46 -3.78
CA SER A 85 13.31 7.07 -4.95
C SER A 85 14.83 7.04 -4.89
N ASP A 86 15.44 6.80 -6.06
CA ASP A 86 16.89 6.83 -6.27
C ASP A 86 17.43 8.25 -6.58
N ALA A 87 16.58 9.26 -6.49
CA ALA A 87 16.94 10.64 -6.73
C ALA A 87 16.16 11.59 -5.84
N ASP A 88 16.71 12.79 -5.68
CA ASP A 88 16.04 13.89 -5.02
C ASP A 88 14.83 14.31 -5.88
N LEU A 89 13.67 14.41 -5.26
CA LEU A 89 12.42 14.78 -5.91
C LEU A 89 12.01 16.18 -5.49
N LYS A 90 11.80 17.06 -6.48
CA LYS A 90 11.36 18.43 -6.27
C LYS A 90 9.87 18.59 -6.57
N PHE A 91 9.09 18.91 -5.56
CA PHE A 91 7.65 19.20 -5.61
C PHE A 91 7.42 20.70 -5.44
N GLY A 92 7.36 21.44 -6.53
CA GLY A 92 7.32 22.91 -6.47
C GLY A 92 8.59 23.46 -5.82
N ASP A 93 8.46 24.11 -4.66
CA ASP A 93 9.59 24.66 -3.89
C ASP A 93 10.12 23.69 -2.82
N VAL A 94 9.53 22.51 -2.68
CA VAL A 94 9.90 21.52 -1.66
C VAL A 94 10.72 20.40 -2.28
N THR A 95 11.91 20.16 -1.76
CA THR A 95 12.77 19.02 -2.16
C THR A 95 12.70 17.90 -1.12
N VAL A 96 12.53 16.68 -1.58
CA VAL A 96 12.64 15.45 -0.79
C VAL A 96 13.86 14.71 -1.31
N GLU A 97 14.85 14.49 -0.46
CA GLU A 97 16.08 13.77 -0.84
C GLU A 97 15.78 12.32 -1.28
N ALA A 98 16.71 11.72 -2.02
CA ALA A 98 16.66 10.32 -2.37
C ALA A 98 16.56 9.44 -1.12
N GLY A 99 15.70 8.44 -1.15
CA GLY A 99 15.47 7.57 0.01
C GLY A 99 14.11 6.92 0.02
N LYS A 100 13.75 6.38 1.18
CA LYS A 100 12.48 5.69 1.42
C LYS A 100 11.74 6.33 2.59
N TYR A 101 10.50 6.71 2.34
CA TYR A 101 9.68 7.52 3.24
C TYR A 101 8.29 6.92 3.40
N SER A 102 7.62 7.22 4.50
CA SER A 102 6.17 7.01 4.60
C SER A 102 5.41 8.30 4.31
N LEU A 103 4.22 8.15 3.73
CA LEU A 103 3.36 9.25 3.30
C LEU A 103 2.08 9.33 4.15
N VAL A 104 1.71 10.57 4.52
CA VAL A 104 0.51 10.88 5.30
C VAL A 104 -0.24 12.02 4.62
N GLY A 105 -1.57 11.93 4.52
CA GLY A 105 -2.39 13.05 4.08
C GLY A 105 -2.80 13.94 5.25
N LYS A 106 -2.68 15.26 5.14
CA LYS A 106 -3.22 16.22 6.12
C LYS A 106 -4.29 17.07 5.46
N LYS A 107 -5.48 17.12 6.03
CA LYS A 107 -6.57 17.97 5.53
C LYS A 107 -6.19 19.43 5.76
N THR A 108 -6.24 20.24 4.70
CA THR A 108 -6.17 21.71 4.79
C THR A 108 -7.56 22.30 4.61
N LYS A 109 -7.71 23.61 4.74
CA LYS A 109 -8.98 24.30 4.51
C LYS A 109 -9.59 23.94 3.16
N ASP A 110 -8.80 24.06 2.08
CA ASP A 110 -9.29 23.94 0.71
C ASP A 110 -8.77 22.68 -0.02
N GLY A 111 -7.98 21.82 0.63
CA GLY A 111 -7.39 20.66 -0.01
C GLY A 111 -6.74 19.67 0.95
N TRP A 112 -5.59 19.15 0.54
CA TRP A 112 -4.78 18.19 1.27
C TRP A 112 -3.30 18.51 1.09
N ASP A 113 -2.50 18.29 2.13
CA ASP A 113 -1.05 18.21 2.03
C ASP A 113 -0.61 16.76 2.12
N LEU A 114 0.40 16.39 1.33
CA LEU A 114 1.15 15.16 1.46
C LEU A 114 2.35 15.41 2.37
N LEU A 115 2.31 14.84 3.56
CA LEU A 115 3.41 14.89 4.52
C LEU A 115 4.35 13.71 4.29
N VAL A 116 5.65 13.97 4.33
CA VAL A 116 6.71 12.98 4.14
C VAL A 116 7.43 12.74 5.45
N HIS A 117 7.55 11.48 5.85
CA HIS A 117 8.19 11.08 7.09
C HIS A 117 9.37 10.12 6.85
N PRO A 118 10.55 10.32 7.49
CA PRO A 118 11.75 9.52 7.25
C PRO A 118 11.65 8.06 7.71
N ASN A 119 10.78 7.75 8.67
CA ASN A 119 10.50 6.35 9.02
C ASN A 119 9.52 5.73 7.99
N ALA A 120 10.03 4.92 7.07
CA ALA A 120 9.23 4.22 6.06
C ALA A 120 8.29 3.14 6.64
N ASN A 121 8.64 2.54 7.77
CA ASN A 121 7.85 1.49 8.42
C ASN A 121 6.94 2.06 9.52
N ARG A 122 6.58 3.34 9.42
CA ARG A 122 5.75 4.00 10.42
C ARG A 122 4.36 3.39 10.46
N TRP A 123 4.03 2.75 11.58
CA TRP A 123 2.70 2.20 11.84
C TRP A 123 1.93 3.08 12.83
N GLY A 124 0.60 3.01 12.80
CA GLY A 124 -0.28 3.71 13.74
C GLY A 124 -0.77 5.08 13.28
N SER A 125 -1.57 5.73 14.13
CA SER A 125 -2.20 7.02 13.83
C SER A 125 -1.15 8.12 13.69
N PRO A 126 -1.14 8.90 12.59
CA PRO A 126 -0.30 10.08 12.43
C PRO A 126 -0.49 11.11 13.56
N VAL A 127 0.58 11.76 14.06
CA VAL A 127 0.47 12.90 15.01
C VAL A 127 1.23 14.15 14.52
N PRO A 128 0.72 15.39 14.69
CA PRO A 128 1.15 16.52 13.86
C PRO A 128 2.61 16.96 14.00
N GLU A 129 3.22 16.77 15.15
CA GLU A 129 4.58 17.24 15.48
C GLU A 129 5.62 16.10 15.42
N GLU A 130 5.38 15.10 14.60
CA GLU A 130 6.20 13.88 14.55
C GLU A 130 7.23 13.93 13.41
N GLY A 131 8.17 14.87 13.45
CA GLY A 131 9.38 14.78 12.60
C GLY A 131 9.16 14.68 11.08
N TYR A 132 8.05 15.19 10.55
CA TYR A 132 7.82 15.27 9.09
C TYR A 132 8.86 16.21 8.46
N ILE A 133 9.50 15.75 7.38
CA ILE A 133 10.60 16.47 6.72
C ILE A 133 10.14 17.31 5.53
N ALA A 134 8.95 17.04 5.01
CA ALA A 134 8.36 17.78 3.90
C ALA A 134 6.83 17.84 4.00
N THR A 135 6.28 18.94 3.50
CA THR A 135 4.83 19.19 3.35
C THR A 135 4.60 19.61 1.91
N ILE A 136 3.90 18.78 1.14
CA ILE A 136 3.70 18.98 -0.29
C ILE A 136 2.21 19.21 -0.55
N PRO A 137 1.81 20.40 -1.05
CA PRO A 137 0.40 20.65 -1.37
C PRO A 137 -0.11 19.72 -2.47
N LEU A 138 -1.29 19.11 -2.27
CA LEU A 138 -1.99 18.32 -3.27
C LEU A 138 -3.16 19.11 -3.86
N LYS A 139 -3.27 19.09 -5.18
CA LYS A 139 -4.43 19.59 -5.90
C LYS A 139 -5.57 18.58 -5.80
N VAL A 140 -6.77 19.06 -5.48
CA VAL A 140 -8.00 18.26 -5.49
C VAL A 140 -8.72 18.43 -6.83
N SER A 141 -9.09 17.33 -7.47
CA SER A 141 -9.90 17.32 -8.69
C SER A 141 -10.82 16.09 -8.73
N LYS A 142 -11.68 16.05 -9.75
CA LYS A 142 -12.37 14.81 -10.14
C LYS A 142 -11.47 14.02 -11.08
N PRO A 143 -11.34 12.70 -10.90
CA PRO A 143 -10.62 11.86 -11.84
C PRO A 143 -11.43 11.67 -13.13
N ASP A 144 -10.74 11.33 -14.22
CA ASP A 144 -11.40 10.91 -15.47
C ASP A 144 -12.13 9.57 -15.30
N GLU A 145 -11.55 8.66 -14.50
CA GLU A 145 -12.13 7.37 -14.12
C GLU A 145 -12.15 7.20 -12.60
N GLU A 146 -13.32 6.90 -12.04
CA GLU A 146 -13.45 6.67 -10.61
C GLU A 146 -12.81 5.36 -10.16
N ALA A 147 -12.12 5.37 -9.01
CA ALA A 147 -11.44 4.19 -8.48
C ALA A 147 -12.12 3.65 -7.22
N LYS A 148 -12.85 2.53 -7.33
CA LYS A 148 -13.50 1.86 -6.17
C LYS A 148 -12.51 1.37 -5.12
N LEU A 149 -11.31 0.97 -5.55
CA LEU A 149 -10.18 0.72 -4.69
C LEU A 149 -9.22 1.87 -4.86
N MET A 150 -8.73 2.44 -3.75
CA MET A 150 -7.72 3.50 -3.80
C MET A 150 -6.57 3.06 -4.70
N THR A 151 -6.24 3.92 -5.65
CA THR A 151 -5.20 3.68 -6.65
C THR A 151 -4.27 4.88 -6.67
N ILE A 152 -2.98 4.63 -6.60
CA ILE A 152 -1.94 5.64 -6.81
C ILE A 152 -1.32 5.36 -8.17
N GLU A 153 -1.14 6.41 -8.95
CA GLU A 153 -0.47 6.40 -10.24
C GLU A 153 0.74 7.33 -10.19
N LEU A 154 1.82 6.89 -10.85
CA LEU A 154 2.95 7.72 -11.20
C LEU A 154 3.02 7.78 -12.73
N LYS A 155 2.95 8.98 -13.30
CA LYS A 155 2.95 9.18 -14.76
C LYS A 155 3.94 10.27 -15.14
N GLU A 156 4.61 10.14 -16.27
CA GLU A 156 5.33 11.27 -16.86
C GLU A 156 4.33 12.17 -17.59
N LYS A 157 4.46 13.48 -17.38
CA LYS A 157 3.67 14.52 -18.04
C LYS A 157 4.54 15.76 -18.23
N ASP A 158 4.69 16.18 -19.48
CA ASP A 158 5.47 17.36 -19.88
C ASP A 158 6.92 17.34 -19.35
N GLY A 159 7.56 16.15 -19.34
CA GLY A 159 8.93 15.94 -18.84
C GLY A 159 9.06 15.91 -17.31
N LYS A 160 7.94 15.96 -16.58
CA LYS A 160 7.87 15.89 -15.13
C LYS A 160 7.14 14.64 -14.69
N GLY A 161 7.36 14.20 -13.45
CA GLY A 161 6.54 13.19 -12.81
C GLY A 161 5.23 13.79 -12.29
N MET A 162 4.17 13.00 -12.32
CA MET A 162 2.90 13.30 -11.68
C MET A 162 2.57 12.18 -10.70
N PHE A 163 2.39 12.54 -9.44
CA PHE A 163 1.76 11.68 -8.44
C PHE A 163 0.26 11.95 -8.44
N ALA A 164 -0.55 10.90 -8.55
CA ALA A 164 -2.00 11.00 -8.44
C ALA A 164 -2.54 9.89 -7.53
N LEU A 165 -3.27 10.25 -6.47
CA LEU A 165 -4.04 9.33 -5.64
C LEU A 165 -5.51 9.49 -6.00
N ILE A 166 -6.13 8.41 -6.50
CA ILE A 166 -7.53 8.36 -6.88
C ILE A 166 -8.28 7.44 -5.90
N TRP A 167 -9.36 7.94 -5.31
CA TRP A 167 -10.26 7.13 -4.48
C TRP A 167 -11.70 7.59 -4.61
N GLY A 168 -12.52 6.74 -5.24
CA GLY A 168 -13.86 7.08 -5.68
C GLY A 168 -13.82 8.21 -6.71
N ASP A 169 -14.52 9.30 -6.42
CA ASP A 169 -14.65 10.48 -7.29
C ASP A 169 -13.67 11.62 -6.94
N GLN A 170 -12.67 11.34 -6.10
CA GLN A 170 -11.63 12.29 -5.70
C GLN A 170 -10.29 11.87 -6.27
N GLU A 171 -9.58 12.83 -6.84
CA GLU A 171 -8.17 12.76 -7.18
C GLU A 171 -7.41 13.79 -6.35
N LEU A 172 -6.30 13.35 -5.75
CA LEU A 172 -5.31 14.21 -5.11
C LEU A 172 -4.00 14.10 -5.89
N SER A 173 -3.53 15.18 -6.49
CA SER A 173 -2.36 15.12 -7.37
C SER A 173 -1.35 16.24 -7.15
N THR A 174 -0.09 15.95 -7.48
CA THR A 174 1.01 16.92 -7.50
C THR A 174 2.01 16.55 -8.60
N MET A 175 2.68 17.55 -9.14
CA MET A 175 3.80 17.36 -10.07
C MET A 175 5.11 17.32 -9.29
N PHE A 176 6.10 16.61 -9.83
CA PHE A 176 7.46 16.58 -9.32
C PHE A 176 8.49 16.45 -10.44
N GLU A 177 9.71 16.83 -10.15
CA GLU A 177 10.85 16.67 -11.04
C GLU A 177 11.97 15.94 -10.30
N VAL A 178 12.87 15.29 -11.06
CA VAL A 178 14.16 14.88 -10.51
C VAL A 178 14.98 16.16 -10.34
N ALA A 179 15.45 16.43 -9.12
CA ALA A 179 16.34 17.56 -8.88
C ALA A 179 17.70 17.33 -9.55
N GLU A 180 18.30 18.42 -10.04
CA GLU A 180 19.63 18.42 -10.66
C GLU A 180 20.77 18.18 -9.67
#